data_AF-A0A328PA89-F1
#
_entry.id   AF-A0A328PA89-F1
#
_cell.length_a   1.000
_cell.length_b   1.000
_cell.length_c   1.000
_cell.angle_alpha   90.00
_cell.angle_beta   90.00
_cell.angle_gamma   90.00
#
_symmetry.space_group_name_H-M   'P 1'
#
loop_
_entity.id
_entity.type
_entity.pdbx_description
1 polymer ?
#
loop_
_entity_poly.entity_id
_entity_poly.type
_entity_poly.pdbx_seq_one_letter_code
_entity_poly.pdbx_strand_id
1 'polypeptide(L)'
;MEDKGFIYTLDAILALTILLIVTASLTHFLTLEHYLPSEYRNENYNAVDIMELMANYETGNGTILEMISHELSSYQNREEAIKEANMIANEFLNSKFPGIKYNLIVYNGLESITIASNADMSEADNINSATKNYNNYTFQLYIW
;
A
#
# COMPACT_ATOMS: atom_id res chain seq x y z
N MET A 1 41.82 -0.74 45.54
CA MET A 1 40.49 -1.38 45.56
C MET A 1 39.75 -0.82 44.36
N GLU A 2 40.02 -1.30 43.13
CA GLU A 2 39.59 -0.53 41.93
C GLU A 2 39.33 -1.30 40.62
N ASP A 3 39.44 -2.64 40.56
CA ASP A 3 39.21 -3.36 39.28
C ASP A 3 37.89 -4.17 39.20
N LYS A 4 37.09 -4.18 40.27
CA LYS A 4 35.85 -4.98 40.29
C LYS A 4 34.70 -4.27 39.58
N GLY A 5 34.64 -2.94 39.63
CA GLY A 5 33.53 -2.16 39.05
C GLY A 5 33.47 -2.27 37.52
N PHE A 6 34.62 -2.31 36.84
CA PHE A 6 34.70 -2.37 35.38
C PHE A 6 34.10 -3.66 34.81
N ILE A 7 34.38 -4.80 35.46
CA ILE A 7 33.84 -6.10 35.04
C ILE A 7 32.31 -6.13 35.22
N TYR A 8 31.80 -5.59 36.32
CA TYR A 8 30.35 -5.52 36.55
C TYR A 8 29.63 -4.60 35.56
N THR A 9 30.24 -3.46 35.20
CA THR A 9 29.67 -2.57 34.17
C THR A 9 29.70 -3.20 32.79
N LEU A 10 30.76 -3.94 32.46
CA LEU A 10 30.89 -4.63 31.18
C LEU A 10 29.85 -5.75 31.06
N ASP A 11 29.64 -6.53 32.12
CA ASP A 11 28.65 -7.59 32.18
C ASP A 11 27.21 -7.04 32.05
N ALA A 12 26.93 -5.91 32.70
CA ALA A 12 25.64 -5.23 32.58
C ALA A 12 25.37 -4.71 31.15
N ILE A 13 26.38 -4.17 30.47
CA ILE A 13 26.26 -3.72 29.07
C ILE A 13 26.04 -4.91 28.13
N LEU A 14 26.74 -6.03 28.35
CA LEU A 14 26.57 -7.27 27.60
C LEU A 14 25.13 -7.82 27.77
N ALA A 15 24.65 -7.92 29.01
CA ALA A 15 23.29 -8.37 29.29
C ALA A 15 22.22 -7.48 28.65
N LEU A 16 22.40 -6.15 28.72
CA LEU A 16 21.49 -5.18 28.08
C LEU A 16 21.50 -5.31 26.55
N THR A 17 22.67 -5.51 25.94
CA THR A 17 22.79 -5.67 24.49
C THR A 17 22.07 -6.94 24.03
N ILE A 18 22.21 -8.06 24.75
CA ILE A 18 21.49 -9.30 24.46
C ILE A 18 19.98 -9.09 24.57
N LEU A 19 19.52 -8.39 25.62
CA LEU A 19 18.09 -8.06 25.80
C LEU A 19 17.54 -7.25 24.61
N LEU A 20 18.30 -6.25 24.14
CA LEU A 20 17.91 -5.45 22.98
C LEU A 20 17.84 -6.27 21.70
N ILE A 21 18.79 -7.19 21.48
CA ILE A 21 18.78 -8.07 20.30
C ILE A 21 17.58 -9.02 20.33
N VAL A 22 17.24 -9.59 21.50
CA VAL A 22 16.10 -10.50 21.64
C VAL A 22 14.77 -9.76 21.44
N THR A 23 14.62 -8.58 22.04
CA THR A 23 13.40 -7.77 21.87
C THR A 23 13.24 -7.25 20.44
N ALA A 24 14.32 -6.81 19.80
CA ALA A 24 14.30 -6.41 18.39
C ALA A 24 13.97 -7.59 17.46
N SER A 25 14.56 -8.76 17.70
CA SER A 25 14.28 -9.98 16.91
C SER A 25 12.85 -10.47 17.09
N LEU A 26 12.32 -10.45 18.32
CA LEU A 26 10.94 -10.82 18.59
C LEU A 26 9.97 -9.82 17.95
N THR A 27 10.26 -8.52 18.03
CA THR A 27 9.46 -7.49 17.35
C THR A 27 9.51 -7.70 15.85
N HIS A 28 10.68 -7.99 15.29
CA HIS A 28 10.83 -8.26 13.86
C HIS A 28 10.08 -9.52 13.42
N PHE A 29 10.07 -10.59 14.22
CA PHE A 29 9.33 -11.81 13.93
C PHE A 29 7.81 -11.60 14.03
N LEU A 30 7.36 -10.87 15.06
CA LEU A 30 5.96 -10.50 15.25
C LEU A 30 5.47 -9.52 14.17
N THR A 31 6.34 -8.68 13.62
CA THR A 31 6.01 -7.82 12.48
C THR A 31 6.16 -8.52 11.12
N LEU A 32 6.91 -9.64 11.05
CA LEU A 32 7.02 -10.45 9.83
C LEU A 32 5.69 -11.13 9.47
N GLU A 33 4.87 -11.49 10.46
CA GLU A 33 3.54 -12.06 10.25
C GLU A 33 2.51 -11.05 9.68
N HIS A 34 2.91 -9.81 9.40
CA HIS A 34 2.04 -8.77 8.83
C HIS A 34 2.27 -8.45 7.36
N TYR A 35 2.94 -9.33 6.61
CA TYR A 35 2.91 -9.26 5.15
C TYR A 35 2.00 -10.36 4.59
N LEU A 36 0.71 -9.99 4.51
CA LEU A 36 -0.41 -10.66 3.85
C LEU A 36 -1.10 -11.77 4.67
N PRO A 37 -2.13 -11.42 5.46
CA PRO A 37 -3.05 -12.39 6.01
C PRO A 37 -3.75 -13.15 4.88
N SER A 38 -3.64 -14.47 4.91
CA SER A 38 -4.54 -15.41 4.23
C SER A 38 -6.00 -15.33 4.75
N GLU A 39 -6.27 -14.41 5.68
CA GLU A 39 -7.56 -14.08 6.30
C GLU A 39 -8.33 -12.93 5.63
N TYR A 40 -7.89 -12.46 4.46
CA TYR A 40 -8.63 -11.49 3.64
C TYR A 40 -9.86 -12.12 2.93
N ARG A 41 -10.63 -12.88 3.71
CA ARG A 41 -11.74 -13.71 3.28
C ARG A 41 -12.93 -13.51 4.22
N ASN A 42 -13.26 -12.26 4.56
CA ASN A 42 -14.60 -11.87 5.02
C ASN A 42 -14.82 -10.32 5.02
N GLU A 43 -15.50 -9.85 3.96
CA GLU A 43 -16.64 -8.90 3.99
C GLU A 43 -16.54 -7.58 4.76
N ASN A 44 -15.63 -6.68 4.36
CA ASN A 44 -15.85 -5.23 4.21
C ASN A 44 -14.49 -4.52 4.04
N TYR A 45 -13.96 -4.59 2.82
CA TYR A 45 -12.77 -3.80 2.48
C TYR A 45 -13.12 -2.33 2.47
N ASN A 46 -12.41 -1.52 3.26
CA ASN A 46 -12.50 -0.07 3.15
C ASN A 46 -11.53 0.43 2.04
N ALA A 47 -11.61 1.71 1.66
CA ALA A 47 -10.76 2.24 0.59
C ALA A 47 -9.28 2.21 0.97
N VAL A 48 -8.94 2.32 2.26
CA VAL A 48 -7.56 2.29 2.77
C VAL A 48 -6.97 0.91 2.58
N ASP A 49 -7.72 -0.15 2.91
CA ASP A 49 -7.27 -1.53 2.76
C ASP A 49 -7.00 -1.85 1.28
N ILE A 50 -7.91 -1.46 0.39
CA ILE A 50 -7.75 -1.65 -1.06
C ILE A 50 -6.55 -0.87 -1.58
N MET A 51 -6.39 0.39 -1.15
CA MET A 51 -5.25 1.22 -1.56
C MET A 51 -3.92 0.65 -1.05
N GLU A 52 -3.88 0.11 0.17
CA GLU A 52 -2.71 -0.55 0.72
C GLU A 52 -2.39 -1.84 -0.04
N LEU A 53 -3.41 -2.61 -0.42
CA LEU A 53 -3.24 -3.78 -1.27
C LEU A 53 -2.69 -3.39 -2.64
N MET A 54 -3.21 -2.35 -3.30
CA MET A 54 -2.66 -1.88 -4.58
C MET A 54 -1.19 -1.43 -4.45
N ALA A 55 -0.82 -0.86 -3.31
CA ALA A 55 0.54 -0.39 -3.06
C ALA A 55 1.55 -1.50 -2.76
N ASN A 56 1.11 -2.67 -2.27
CA ASN A 56 1.99 -3.77 -1.84
C ASN A 56 1.78 -5.08 -2.63
N TYR A 57 0.76 -5.16 -3.47
CA TYR A 57 0.48 -6.36 -4.27
C TYR A 57 1.49 -6.47 -5.40
N GLU A 58 2.54 -7.26 -5.18
CA GLU A 58 3.55 -7.56 -6.18
C GLU A 58 2.96 -8.42 -7.29
N THR A 59 2.95 -7.87 -8.49
CA THR A 59 2.95 -8.64 -9.73
C THR A 59 4.41 -8.75 -10.18
N GLY A 60 4.81 -9.73 -10.99
CA GLY A 60 6.22 -9.90 -11.36
C GLY A 60 6.91 -8.68 -12.00
N ASN A 61 6.18 -7.59 -12.29
CA ASN A 61 6.64 -6.33 -12.84
C ASN A 61 6.55 -5.14 -11.85
N GLY A 62 6.37 -5.40 -10.56
CA GLY A 62 6.19 -4.38 -9.51
C GLY A 62 4.78 -4.36 -8.91
N THR A 63 4.53 -3.39 -8.03
CA THR A 63 3.22 -3.25 -7.38
C THR A 63 2.18 -2.65 -8.33
N ILE A 64 0.88 -2.78 -8.03
CA ILE A 64 -0.18 -2.25 -8.92
C ILE A 64 -0.05 -0.73 -9.08
N LEU A 65 0.18 0.01 -7.99
CA LEU A 65 0.39 1.47 -8.08
C LEU A 65 1.68 1.82 -8.83
N GLU A 66 2.71 0.98 -8.72
CA GLU A 66 3.96 1.17 -9.47
C GLU A 66 3.76 0.98 -10.97
N MET A 67 3.08 -0.10 -11.37
CA MET A 67 2.76 -0.35 -12.77
C MET A 67 1.93 0.79 -13.37
N ILE A 68 0.88 1.24 -12.65
CA ILE A 68 0.07 2.37 -13.12
C ILE A 68 0.92 3.64 -13.24
N SER A 69 1.78 3.92 -12.25
CA SER A 69 2.68 5.07 -12.30
C SER A 69 3.67 4.98 -13.47
N HIS A 70 4.18 3.78 -13.74
CA HIS A 70 5.07 3.52 -14.85
C HIS A 70 4.39 3.80 -16.18
N GLU A 71 3.21 3.24 -16.43
CA GLU A 71 2.45 3.49 -17.67
C GLU A 71 2.14 4.98 -17.86
N LEU A 72 1.72 5.67 -16.79
CA LEU A 72 1.45 7.12 -16.85
C LEU A 72 2.68 7.97 -17.17
N SER A 73 3.89 7.47 -16.88
CA SER A 73 5.16 8.16 -17.13
C SER A 73 5.86 7.77 -18.44
N SER A 74 5.61 6.56 -18.94
CA SER A 74 6.36 5.94 -20.04
C SER A 74 5.84 6.31 -21.43
N TYR A 75 4.54 6.63 -21.58
CA TYR A 75 4.00 7.00 -22.88
C TYR A 75 4.16 8.50 -23.19
N GLN A 76 4.54 8.80 -24.43
CA GLN A 76 4.48 10.17 -24.96
C GLN A 76 3.05 10.63 -25.22
N ASN A 77 2.13 9.69 -25.49
CA ASN A 77 0.72 9.98 -25.68
C ASN A 77 -0.06 9.73 -24.39
N ARG A 78 -0.66 10.81 -23.87
CA ARG A 78 -1.45 10.78 -22.64
C ARG A 78 -2.67 9.87 -22.72
N GLU A 79 -3.35 9.79 -23.87
CA GLU A 79 -4.54 8.94 -24.00
C GLU A 79 -4.19 7.44 -23.91
N GLU A 80 -3.05 7.07 -24.48
CA GLU A 80 -2.54 5.69 -24.44
C GLU A 80 -2.11 5.30 -23.03
N ALA A 81 -1.37 6.19 -22.34
CA ALA A 81 -1.02 6.03 -20.93
C ALA A 81 -2.24 5.81 -20.03
N ILE A 82 -3.29 6.63 -20.20
CA ILE A 82 -4.53 6.50 -19.41
C ILE A 82 -5.23 5.18 -19.72
N LYS A 83 -5.25 4.74 -20.98
CA LYS A 83 -5.88 3.49 -21.38
C LYS A 83 -5.20 2.27 -20.76
N GLU A 84 -3.88 2.22 -20.76
CA GLU A 84 -3.13 1.11 -20.15
C GLU A 84 -3.25 1.13 -18.62
N ALA A 85 -3.13 2.30 -18.00
CA ALA A 85 -3.38 2.48 -16.56
C ALA A 85 -4.81 2.03 -16.17
N ASN A 86 -5.81 2.37 -16.98
CA ASN A 86 -7.19 1.97 -16.80
C ASN A 86 -7.35 0.45 -16.84
N MET A 87 -6.71 -0.22 -17.81
CA MET A 87 -6.77 -1.67 -17.94
C MET A 87 -6.21 -2.37 -16.70
N ILE A 88 -5.02 -1.96 -16.24
CA ILE A 88 -4.36 -2.52 -15.05
C ILE A 88 -5.24 -2.33 -13.80
N ALA A 89 -5.74 -1.11 -13.58
CA ALA A 89 -6.55 -0.79 -12.42
C ALA A 89 -7.89 -1.55 -12.42
N ASN A 90 -8.58 -1.59 -13.57
CA ASN A 90 -9.85 -2.29 -13.70
C ASN A 90 -9.69 -3.80 -13.55
N GLU A 91 -8.65 -4.40 -14.12
CA GLU A 91 -8.38 -5.83 -13.99
C GLU A 91 -8.18 -6.20 -12.52
N PHE A 92 -7.37 -5.45 -11.79
CA PHE A 92 -7.14 -5.68 -10.36
C PHE A 92 -8.41 -5.50 -9.53
N LEU A 93 -9.07 -4.35 -9.65
CA LEU A 93 -10.21 -3.99 -8.81
C LEU A 93 -11.44 -4.89 -9.07
N ASN A 94 -11.77 -5.16 -10.34
CA ASN A 94 -12.92 -5.99 -10.66
C ASN A 94 -12.69 -7.48 -10.35
N SER A 95 -11.45 -7.96 -10.46
CA SER A 95 -11.10 -9.35 -10.17
C SER A 95 -11.03 -9.62 -8.67
N LYS A 96 -10.40 -8.72 -7.90
CA LYS A 96 -10.19 -8.91 -6.45
C LYS A 96 -11.38 -8.47 -5.60
N PHE A 97 -12.15 -7.49 -6.05
CA PHE A 97 -13.26 -6.90 -5.30
C PHE A 97 -14.56 -6.90 -6.11
N PRO A 98 -15.06 -8.09 -6.52
CA PRO A 98 -16.32 -8.17 -7.25
C PRO A 98 -17.46 -7.63 -6.38
N GLY A 99 -18.20 -6.65 -6.91
CA GLY A 99 -19.37 -6.07 -6.25
C GLY A 99 -19.15 -4.75 -5.50
N ILE A 100 -17.91 -4.28 -5.37
CA ILE A 100 -17.63 -2.93 -4.83
C ILE A 100 -17.78 -1.89 -5.93
N LYS A 101 -18.48 -0.79 -5.67
CA LYS A 101 -18.49 0.36 -6.59
C LYS A 101 -17.29 1.23 -6.27
N TYR A 102 -16.56 1.68 -7.29
CA TYR A 102 -15.36 2.47 -7.08
C TYR A 102 -15.15 3.54 -8.15
N ASN A 103 -14.34 4.53 -7.75
CA ASN A 103 -13.77 5.55 -8.62
C ASN A 103 -12.33 5.83 -8.16
N LEU A 104 -11.37 5.53 -9.03
CA LEU A 104 -9.95 5.74 -8.82
C LEU A 104 -9.48 6.92 -9.66
N ILE A 105 -8.98 7.93 -8.97
CA ILE A 105 -8.50 9.19 -9.54
C ILE A 105 -7.00 9.30 -9.28
N VAL A 106 -6.27 9.78 -10.27
CA VAL A 106 -4.85 10.13 -10.15
C VAL A 106 -4.68 11.62 -10.29
N TYR A 107 -3.89 12.21 -9.39
CA TYR A 107 -3.45 13.59 -9.46
C TYR A 107 -1.97 13.62 -9.82
N ASN A 108 -1.62 14.48 -10.78
CA ASN A 108 -0.23 14.73 -11.19
C ASN A 108 0.23 16.16 -10.82
N GLY A 109 -0.39 16.76 -9.80
CA GLY A 109 -0.10 18.10 -9.29
C GLY A 109 -0.88 19.24 -9.97
N LEU A 110 -1.18 19.14 -11.26
CA LEU A 110 -1.93 20.17 -12.01
C LEU A 110 -3.35 19.73 -12.37
N GLU A 111 -3.54 18.44 -12.61
CA GLU A 111 -4.80 17.89 -13.09
C GLU A 111 -5.16 16.59 -12.37
N SER A 112 -6.46 16.33 -12.27
CA SER A 112 -7.04 15.08 -11.77
C SER A 112 -7.58 14.29 -12.94
N ILE A 113 -7.24 13.01 -13.03
CA ILE A 113 -7.67 12.11 -14.09
C ILE A 113 -8.31 10.89 -13.45
N THR A 114 -9.56 10.60 -13.78
CA THR A 114 -10.16 9.31 -13.45
C THR A 114 -9.53 8.24 -14.32
N ILE A 115 -8.80 7.32 -13.69
CA ILE A 115 -8.14 6.22 -14.39
C ILE A 115 -9.01 4.96 -14.40
N ALA A 116 -9.87 4.75 -13.40
CA ALA A 116 -10.76 3.58 -13.36
C ALA A 116 -12.03 3.90 -12.58
N SER A 117 -13.18 3.46 -13.09
CA SER A 117 -14.48 3.60 -12.43
C SER A 117 -15.42 2.53 -12.98
N ASN A 118 -16.22 1.92 -12.12
CA ASN A 118 -17.23 0.93 -12.51
C ASN A 118 -18.67 1.36 -12.24
N ALA A 119 -18.87 2.53 -11.62
CA ALA A 119 -20.18 3.06 -11.26
C ALA A 119 -20.14 4.60 -11.16
N ASP A 120 -21.29 5.23 -11.40
CA ASP A 120 -21.48 6.66 -11.20
C ASP A 120 -21.56 6.98 -9.70
N MET A 121 -20.81 7.99 -9.27
CA MET A 121 -20.70 8.45 -7.89
C MET A 121 -21.78 9.48 -7.52
N SER A 122 -22.55 9.99 -8.49
CA SER A 122 -23.51 11.09 -8.31
C SER A 122 -24.63 10.79 -7.29
N GLU A 123 -24.98 9.51 -7.11
CA GLU A 123 -26.01 9.04 -6.17
C GLU A 123 -25.43 8.17 -5.04
N ALA A 124 -24.12 8.26 -4.81
CA ALA A 124 -23.43 7.44 -3.81
C ALA A 124 -23.65 7.96 -2.38
N ASP A 125 -24.28 7.14 -1.54
CA ASP A 125 -24.33 7.35 -0.09
C ASP A 125 -23.19 6.60 0.61
N ASN A 126 -22.65 7.15 1.70
CA ASN A 126 -21.58 6.54 2.52
C ASN A 126 -20.26 6.24 1.79
N ILE A 127 -19.77 7.20 1.00
CA ILE A 127 -18.48 7.11 0.31
C ILE A 127 -17.33 6.94 1.31
N ASN A 128 -16.57 5.86 1.15
CA ASN A 128 -15.28 5.67 1.81
C ASN A 128 -14.16 6.09 0.84
N SER A 129 -13.15 6.80 1.33
CA SER A 129 -12.07 7.29 0.47
C SER A 129 -10.70 7.09 1.09
N ALA A 130 -9.72 6.78 0.26
CA ALA A 130 -8.32 6.71 0.66
C ALA A 130 -7.43 7.40 -0.37
N THR A 131 -6.37 8.04 0.13
CA THR A 131 -5.37 8.71 -0.69
C THR A 131 -4.01 8.12 -0.38
N LYS A 132 -3.26 7.77 -1.42
CA LYS A 132 -1.88 7.31 -1.28
C LYS A 132 -1.00 7.93 -2.33
N ASN A 133 0.18 8.38 -1.91
CA ASN A 133 1.20 8.89 -2.79
C ASN A 133 2.12 7.74 -3.18
N TYR A 134 2.36 7.59 -4.48
CA TYR A 134 3.30 6.61 -5.00
C TYR A 134 4.07 7.26 -6.15
N ASN A 135 5.39 7.29 -6.05
CA ASN A 135 6.26 8.08 -6.94
C ASN A 135 5.81 9.56 -7.03
N ASN A 136 5.57 10.07 -8.24
CA ASN A 136 5.14 11.45 -8.51
C ASN A 136 3.62 11.60 -8.65
N TYR A 137 2.85 10.56 -8.31
CA TYR A 137 1.41 10.54 -8.46
C TYR A 137 0.71 10.38 -7.11
N THR A 138 -0.39 11.10 -6.94
CA THR A 138 -1.29 10.92 -5.82
C THR A 138 -2.51 10.16 -6.31
N PHE A 139 -2.73 8.98 -5.76
CA PHE A 139 -3.88 8.13 -6.05
C PHE A 139 -4.95 8.38 -5.01
N GLN A 140 -6.19 8.57 -5.46
CA GLN A 140 -7.36 8.70 -4.60
C GLN A 140 -8.42 7.70 -5.04
N LEU A 141 -8.74 6.76 -4.15
CA LEU A 141 -9.77 5.76 -4.35
C LEU A 141 -11.00 6.15 -3.55
N TYR A 142 -12.15 6.15 -4.21
CA TYR A 142 -13.46 6.23 -3.60
C TYR A 142 -14.17 4.89 -3.78
N ILE A 143 -14.82 4.39 -2.73
CA ILE A 143 -15.68 3.20 -2.80
C ILE A 143 -17.02 3.43 -2.09
N TRP A 144 -18.07 2.76 -2.56
CA TRP A 144 -19.42 2.80 -2.01
C TRP A 144 -20.25 1.57 -2.41
#